data_AF-A0A2E4AE99-F1
#
_entry.id   AF-A0A2E4AE99-F1
#
_cell.length_a   1.000
_cell.length_b   1.000
_cell.length_c   1.000
_cell.angle_alpha   90.00
_cell.angle_beta   90.00
_cell.angle_gamma   90.00
#
_symmetry.space_group_name_H-M   'P 1'
#
loop_
_entity.id
_entity.type
_entity.pdbx_description
1 polymer ?
#
loop_
_entity_poly.entity_id
_entity_poly.type
_entity_poly.pdbx_seq_one_letter_code
_entity_poly.pdbx_strand_id
1 'polypeptide(L)'
;MLTQPTTDKILLSIADDLNSVVLPSVTDEPAKVLLGQIDQLLRRLSRRTASEIDWMIAEIKLINAAIGRETSDLSSYLLSDIASAYSEASGALGDAIDEAFAEGDKQQIAALRELLADRIAKEQEILGQLDLVGRG
;
A
#
# COMPACT_ATOMS: atom_id res chain seq x y z
N MET A 1 -25.56 7.10 -4.50
CA MET A 1 -24.56 6.13 -4.96
C MET A 1 -23.99 5.48 -3.71
N LEU A 2 -24.17 4.16 -3.52
CA LEU A 2 -23.40 3.46 -2.49
C LEU A 2 -21.96 3.36 -3.02
N THR A 3 -21.07 4.19 -2.51
CA THR A 3 -19.63 4.07 -2.73
C THR A 3 -19.17 2.72 -2.19
N GLN A 4 -18.49 1.92 -3.01
CA GLN A 4 -17.95 0.64 -2.58
C GLN A 4 -16.91 0.86 -1.47
N PRO A 5 -16.90 0.05 -0.40
CA PRO A 5 -15.97 0.22 0.70
C PRO A 5 -14.55 -0.14 0.26
N THR A 6 -13.56 0.65 0.71
CA THR A 6 -12.13 0.39 0.53
C THR A 6 -11.69 -0.85 1.33
N THR A 7 -10.54 -1.43 0.99
CA THR A 7 -9.97 -2.61 1.67
C THR A 7 -9.85 -2.42 3.18
N ASP A 8 -9.40 -1.24 3.64
CA ASP A 8 -9.26 -0.93 5.07
C ASP A 8 -10.61 -0.94 5.79
N LYS A 9 -11.70 -0.49 5.15
CA LYS A 9 -13.06 -0.48 5.69
C LYS A 9 -13.65 -1.88 5.74
N ILE A 10 -13.38 -2.71 4.74
CA ILE A 10 -13.80 -4.11 4.74
C ILE A 10 -13.14 -4.84 5.92
N LEU A 11 -11.83 -4.66 6.12
CA LEU A 11 -11.09 -5.29 7.22
C LEU A 11 -11.59 -4.82 8.60
N LEU A 12 -11.91 -3.54 8.76
CA LEU A 12 -12.50 -3.02 10.00
C LEU A 12 -13.89 -3.59 10.25
N SER A 13 -14.74 -3.66 9.23
CA SER A 13 -16.09 -4.23 9.36
C SER A 13 -16.02 -5.69 9.81
N ILE A 14 -15.11 -6.50 9.25
CA ILE A 14 -14.91 -7.89 9.66
C ILE A 14 -14.45 -7.95 11.12
N ALA A 15 -13.50 -7.11 11.53
CA ALA A 15 -13.03 -7.05 12.91
C ALA A 15 -14.18 -6.67 13.88
N ASP A 16 -15.02 -5.72 13.50
CA ASP A 16 -16.16 -5.28 14.29
C ASP A 16 -17.23 -6.38 14.39
N ASP A 17 -17.53 -7.11 13.31
CA ASP A 17 -18.46 -8.25 13.31
C ASP A 17 -17.93 -9.40 14.18
N LEU A 18 -16.63 -9.71 14.11
CA LEU A 18 -16.01 -10.74 14.95
C LEU A 18 -16.14 -10.41 16.45
N ASN A 19 -16.00 -9.15 16.84
CA ASN A 19 -16.13 -8.74 18.25
C ASN A 19 -17.57 -8.60 18.72
N SER A 20 -18.45 -8.03 17.89
CA SER A 20 -19.80 -7.68 18.30
C SER A 20 -20.80 -8.83 18.15
N VAL A 21 -20.57 -9.73 17.18
CA VAL A 21 -21.48 -10.84 16.86
C VAL A 21 -20.90 -12.18 17.28
N VAL A 22 -19.65 -12.47 16.91
CA VAL A 22 -19.06 -13.80 17.09
C VAL A 22 -18.55 -14.02 18.51
N LEU A 23 -17.75 -13.09 19.05
CA LEU A 23 -17.14 -13.22 20.38
C LEU A 23 -18.14 -13.53 21.51
N PRO A 24 -19.34 -12.91 21.59
CA PRO A 24 -20.32 -13.24 22.65
C PRO A 24 -20.82 -14.68 22.60
N SER A 25 -20.77 -15.32 21.43
CA SER A 25 -21.25 -16.68 21.22
C SER A 25 -20.18 -17.75 21.47
N VAL A 26 -18.92 -17.35 21.70
CA VAL A 26 -17.81 -18.27 21.95
C VAL A 26 -17.64 -18.51 23.43
N THR A 27 -17.78 -19.77 23.85
CA THR A 27 -17.69 -20.17 25.26
C THR A 27 -16.30 -20.68 25.66
N ASP A 28 -15.49 -21.14 24.69
CA ASP A 28 -14.15 -21.66 24.92
C ASP A 28 -13.12 -20.52 25.11
N GLU A 29 -12.40 -20.52 26.23
CA GLU A 29 -11.44 -19.47 26.57
C GLU A 29 -10.24 -19.40 25.59
N PRO A 30 -9.58 -20.52 25.22
CA PRO A 30 -8.59 -20.51 24.14
C PRO A 30 -9.10 -19.90 22.83
N ALA A 31 -10.33 -20.22 22.41
CA ALA A 31 -10.93 -19.66 21.20
C ALA A 31 -11.15 -18.15 21.30
N LYS A 32 -11.52 -17.61 22.48
CA LYS A 32 -11.62 -16.15 22.70
C LYS A 32 -10.26 -15.46 22.55
N VAL A 33 -9.19 -16.05 23.07
CA VAL A 33 -7.83 -15.52 22.93
C VAL A 33 -7.43 -15.45 21.46
N LEU A 34 -7.67 -16.53 20.70
CA LEU A 34 -7.39 -16.57 19.26
C LEU A 34 -8.21 -15.52 18.49
N LEU A 35 -9.49 -15.35 18.82
CA LEU A 35 -10.32 -14.28 18.23
C LEU A 35 -9.76 -12.88 18.52
N GLY A 36 -9.27 -12.63 19.74
CA GLY A 36 -8.61 -11.36 20.07
C GLY A 36 -7.33 -11.13 19.26
N GLN A 37 -6.55 -12.18 18.98
CA GLN A 37 -5.37 -12.09 18.11
C GLN A 37 -5.75 -11.79 16.65
N ILE A 38 -6.82 -12.43 16.15
CA ILE A 38 -7.35 -12.19 14.81
C ILE A 38 -7.83 -10.73 14.67
N ASP A 39 -8.58 -10.20 15.64
CA ASP A 39 -9.00 -8.79 15.65
C ASP A 39 -7.79 -7.84 15.54
N GLN A 40 -6.78 -8.06 16.37
CA GLN A 40 -5.57 -7.24 16.35
C GLN A 40 -4.83 -7.32 15.02
N LEU A 41 -4.81 -8.49 14.37
CA LEU A 41 -4.24 -8.66 13.03
C LEU A 41 -5.06 -7.90 11.99
N LEU A 42 -6.39 -8.06 11.96
CA LEU A 42 -7.26 -7.38 10.99
C LEU A 42 -7.16 -5.85 11.11
N ARG A 43 -7.14 -5.29 12.33
CA ARG A 43 -6.99 -3.84 12.54
C ARG A 43 -5.62 -3.34 12.13
N ARG A 44 -4.56 -4.14 12.30
CA ARG A 44 -3.22 -3.81 11.79
C ARG A 44 -3.18 -3.83 10.27
N LEU A 45 -3.74 -4.87 9.64
CA LEU A 45 -3.85 -4.98 8.19
C LEU A 45 -4.66 -3.81 7.59
N SER A 46 -5.75 -3.41 8.25
CA SER A 46 -6.54 -2.24 7.84
C SER A 46 -5.70 -0.97 7.77
N ARG A 47 -5.00 -0.62 8.85
CA ARG A 47 -4.14 0.58 8.87
C ARG A 47 -3.01 0.48 7.84
N ARG A 48 -2.39 -0.69 7.73
CA ARG A 48 -1.26 -0.92 6.83
C ARG A 48 -1.69 -0.78 5.37
N THR A 49 -2.77 -1.43 4.97
CA THR A 49 -3.29 -1.34 3.60
C THR A 49 -3.66 0.09 3.22
N ALA A 50 -4.25 0.87 4.13
CA ALA A 50 -4.50 2.29 3.91
C ALA A 50 -3.20 3.07 3.69
N SER A 51 -2.21 2.91 4.57
CA SER A 51 -0.91 3.60 4.46
C SER A 51 -0.11 3.20 3.21
N GLU A 52 -0.16 1.94 2.80
CA GLU A 52 0.50 1.45 1.58
C GLU A 52 -0.17 2.03 0.33
N ILE A 53 -1.51 2.08 0.28
CA ILE A 53 -2.26 2.69 -0.82
C ILE A 53 -1.96 4.20 -0.91
N ASP A 54 -1.96 4.91 0.21
CA ASP A 54 -1.63 6.34 0.27
C ASP A 54 -0.22 6.61 -0.27
N TRP A 55 0.74 5.76 0.10
CA TRP A 55 2.10 5.83 -0.42
C TRP A 55 2.17 5.56 -1.92
N MET A 56 1.51 4.52 -2.43
CA MET A 56 1.47 4.23 -3.88
C MET A 56 0.92 5.43 -4.66
N ILE A 57 -0.15 6.07 -4.16
CA ILE A 57 -0.74 7.28 -4.76
C ILE A 57 0.24 8.45 -4.74
N ALA A 58 0.93 8.67 -3.61
CA ALA A 58 1.93 9.73 -3.49
C ALA A 58 3.11 9.49 -4.45
N GLU A 59 3.56 8.25 -4.57
CA GLU A 59 4.68 7.91 -5.44
C GLU A 59 4.32 8.03 -6.92
N ILE A 60 3.12 7.62 -7.34
CA ILE A 60 2.64 7.86 -8.72
C ILE A 60 2.74 9.35 -9.06
N LYS A 61 2.34 10.24 -8.15
CA LYS A 61 2.44 11.70 -8.35
C LYS A 61 3.89 12.15 -8.51
N LEU A 62 4.80 11.64 -7.67
CA LEU A 62 6.23 11.96 -7.74
C LEU A 62 6.86 11.49 -9.05
N ILE A 63 6.57 10.25 -9.47
CA ILE A 63 7.05 9.69 -10.73
C ILE A 63 6.56 10.54 -11.89
N ASN A 64 5.26 10.76 -11.97
CA ASN A 64 4.64 11.53 -13.05
C ASN A 64 5.23 12.94 -13.13
N ALA A 65 5.42 13.61 -11.98
CA ALA A 65 6.05 14.92 -11.93
C ALA A 65 7.52 14.89 -12.43
N ALA A 66 8.29 13.88 -12.03
CA ALA A 66 9.69 13.73 -12.42
C ALA A 66 9.89 13.48 -13.93
N ILE A 67 8.92 12.81 -14.58
CA ILE A 67 8.96 12.50 -16.02
C ILE A 67 8.09 13.45 -16.86
N GLY A 68 7.50 14.48 -16.25
CA GLY A 68 6.63 15.45 -16.95
C GLY A 68 5.28 14.88 -17.43
N ARG A 69 4.82 13.76 -16.88
CA ARG A 69 3.52 13.15 -17.18
C ARG A 69 2.41 13.77 -16.33
N GLU A 70 1.23 13.96 -16.91
CA GLU A 70 0.05 14.36 -16.14
C GLU A 70 -0.40 13.23 -15.19
N THR A 71 -0.73 13.58 -13.95
CA THR A 71 -1.30 12.61 -13.01
C THR A 71 -2.82 12.58 -13.16
N SER A 72 -3.35 11.44 -13.58
CA SER A 72 -4.80 11.18 -13.59
C SER A 72 -5.36 11.23 -12.17
N ASP A 73 -6.64 11.55 -12.03
CA ASP A 73 -7.32 11.54 -10.73
C ASP A 73 -7.37 10.10 -10.18
N LEU A 74 -6.62 9.86 -9.09
CA LEU A 74 -6.54 8.56 -8.41
C LEU A 74 -7.64 8.44 -7.34
N SER A 75 -8.84 8.95 -7.63
CA SER A 75 -9.97 8.93 -6.70
C SER A 75 -10.63 7.55 -6.55
N SER A 76 -10.05 6.49 -7.11
CA SER A 76 -10.62 5.14 -7.00
C SER A 76 -10.43 4.58 -5.60
N TYR A 77 -11.48 3.95 -5.08
CA TYR A 77 -11.48 3.26 -3.80
C TYR A 77 -11.02 1.79 -3.92
N LEU A 78 -10.67 1.33 -5.13
CA LEU A 78 -10.28 -0.05 -5.39
C LEU A 78 -8.76 -0.20 -5.42
N LEU A 79 -8.25 -1.18 -4.66
CA LEU A 79 -6.84 -1.54 -4.68
C LEU A 79 -6.37 -1.95 -6.08
N SER A 80 -7.23 -2.61 -6.88
CA SER A 80 -6.91 -3.01 -8.25
C SER A 80 -6.56 -1.81 -9.13
N ASP A 81 -7.28 -0.71 -8.97
CA ASP A 81 -7.13 0.46 -9.83
C ASP A 81 -5.85 1.20 -9.46
N ILE A 82 -5.58 1.36 -8.16
CA ILE A 82 -4.34 1.93 -7.66
C ILE A 82 -3.14 1.06 -8.05
N ALA A 83 -3.26 -0.27 -7.97
CA ALA A 83 -2.20 -1.19 -8.39
C ALA A 83 -1.91 -1.10 -9.89
N SER A 84 -2.96 -0.99 -10.73
CA SER A 84 -2.79 -0.79 -12.17
C SER A 84 -2.10 0.54 -12.48
N ALA A 85 -2.56 1.64 -11.88
CA ALA A 85 -1.95 2.96 -12.07
C ALA A 85 -0.49 3.00 -11.57
N TYR A 86 -0.18 2.32 -10.47
CA TYR A 86 1.16 2.20 -9.94
C TYR A 86 2.08 1.40 -10.87
N SER A 87 1.56 0.32 -11.45
CA SER A 87 2.28 -0.48 -12.45
C SER A 87 2.58 0.35 -13.70
N GLU A 88 1.61 1.12 -14.20
CA GLU A 88 1.82 2.02 -15.34
C GLU A 88 2.84 3.11 -15.05
N ALA A 89 2.77 3.75 -13.88
CA ALA A 89 3.74 4.78 -13.49
C ALA A 89 5.15 4.17 -13.37
N SER A 90 5.27 2.98 -12.78
CA SER A 90 6.56 2.28 -12.66
C SER A 90 7.14 1.85 -14.01
N GLY A 91 6.29 1.45 -14.98
CA GLY A 91 6.72 1.20 -16.35
C GLY A 91 7.27 2.46 -17.01
N ALA A 92 6.53 3.57 -16.93
CA ALA A 92 6.95 4.86 -17.48
C ALA A 92 8.24 5.39 -16.82
N LEU A 93 8.43 5.13 -15.52
CA LEU A 93 9.70 5.41 -14.84
C LEU A 93 10.86 4.62 -15.46
N GLY A 94 10.66 3.34 -15.75
CA GLY A 94 11.66 2.50 -16.41
C GLY A 94 12.06 3.05 -17.78
N ASP A 95 11.06 3.37 -18.61
CA ASP A 95 11.29 3.94 -19.94
C ASP A 95 12.05 5.28 -19.86
N ALA A 96 11.68 6.15 -18.92
CA ALA A 96 12.34 7.44 -18.72
C ALA A 96 13.79 7.30 -18.22
N ILE A 97 14.09 6.26 -17.43
CA ILE A 97 15.47 5.96 -17.02
C ILE A 97 16.30 5.57 -18.26
N ASP A 98 15.79 4.66 -19.07
CA ASP A 98 16.49 4.18 -20.27
C ASP A 98 16.74 5.34 -21.26
N GLU A 99 15.76 6.22 -21.45
CA GLU A 99 15.88 7.44 -22.27
C GLU A 99 16.95 8.39 -21.71
N ALA A 100 16.89 8.71 -20.41
CA ALA A 100 17.87 9.60 -19.78
C ALA A 100 19.31 9.08 -19.90
N PHE A 101 19.50 7.75 -19.80
CA PHE A 101 20.80 7.12 -20.03
C PHE A 101 21.25 7.19 -21.51
N ALA A 102 20.33 6.99 -22.46
CA ALA A 102 20.63 7.08 -23.88
C ALA A 102 21.03 8.50 -24.31
N GLU A 103 20.36 9.52 -23.75
CA GLU A 103 20.65 10.93 -24.02
C GLU A 103 21.84 11.47 -23.23
N GLY A 104 22.25 10.76 -22.17
CA GLY A 104 23.31 11.19 -21.27
C GLY A 104 22.90 12.39 -20.40
N ASP A 105 21.60 12.57 -20.15
CA ASP A 105 21.08 13.61 -19.27
C ASP A 105 21.40 13.29 -17.81
N LYS A 106 22.55 13.79 -17.36
CA LYS A 106 23.03 13.57 -15.99
C LYS A 106 22.12 14.15 -14.92
N GLN A 107 21.37 15.20 -15.22
CA GLN A 107 20.47 15.82 -14.26
C GLN A 107 19.24 14.92 -14.08
N GLN A 108 18.65 14.47 -15.18
CA GLN A 108 17.51 13.55 -15.14
C GLN A 108 17.89 12.21 -14.52
N ILE A 109 19.05 11.64 -14.87
CA ILE A 109 19.55 10.41 -14.24
C ILE A 109 19.68 10.57 -12.71
N ALA A 110 20.17 11.71 -12.22
CA ALA A 110 20.31 11.94 -10.78
C ALA A 110 18.95 11.98 -10.08
N ALA A 111 17.99 12.71 -10.65
CA ALA A 111 16.63 12.82 -10.10
C ALA A 111 15.91 11.46 -10.05
N LEU A 112 15.97 10.68 -11.12
CA LEU A 112 15.32 9.37 -11.19
C LEU A 112 15.97 8.35 -10.24
N ARG A 113 17.28 8.45 -10.00
CA ARG A 113 17.99 7.61 -9.02
C ARG A 113 17.61 7.93 -7.58
N GLU A 114 17.39 9.20 -7.25
CA GLU A 114 16.90 9.59 -5.92
C GLU A 114 15.51 9.01 -5.67
N LEU A 115 14.60 9.10 -6.64
CA LEU A 115 13.27 8.51 -6.56
C LEU A 115 13.33 6.99 -6.33
N LEU A 116 14.22 6.28 -7.04
CA LEU A 116 14.44 4.84 -6.83
C LEU A 116 14.99 4.53 -5.43
N ALA A 117 15.89 5.36 -4.90
CA ALA A 117 16.44 5.16 -3.57
C ALA A 117 15.35 5.30 -2.49
N ASP A 118 14.47 6.29 -2.63
CA ASP A 118 13.33 6.51 -1.74
C ASP A 118 12.34 5.34 -1.80
N ARG A 119 12.04 4.83 -3.00
CA ARG A 119 11.22 3.62 -3.19
C ARG A 119 11.79 2.43 -2.43
N ILE A 120 13.08 2.14 -2.64
CA ILE A 120 13.75 1.00 -2.00
C ILE A 120 13.71 1.13 -0.48
N ALA A 121 13.97 2.32 0.06
CA ALA A 121 13.91 2.57 1.50
C ALA A 121 12.50 2.27 2.05
N LYS A 122 11.45 2.67 1.32
CA LYS A 122 10.07 2.41 1.73
C LYS A 122 9.70 0.93 1.63
N GLU A 123 10.09 0.24 0.56
CA GLU A 123 9.85 -1.20 0.41
C GLU A 123 10.52 -2.00 1.54
N GLN A 124 11.74 -1.63 1.93
CA GLN A 124 12.43 -2.24 3.07
C GLN A 124 11.73 -1.97 4.40
N GLU A 125 11.19 -0.76 4.62
CA GLU A 125 10.37 -0.46 5.80
C GLU A 125 9.13 -1.36 5.86
N ILE A 126 8.41 -1.49 4.74
CA ILE A 126 7.18 -2.29 4.62
C ILE A 126 7.46 -3.79 4.83
N LEU A 127 8.58 -4.30 4.30
CA LEU A 127 9.02 -5.68 4.48
C LEU A 127 9.51 -5.94 5.91
N GLY A 128 10.29 -5.03 6.49
CA GLY A 128 10.77 -5.15 7.88
C GLY A 128 9.63 -5.15 8.91
N GLN A 129 8.49 -4.53 8.59
CA GLN A 129 7.27 -4.63 9.42
C GLN A 129 6.62 -6.03 9.40
N LEU A 130 6.91 -6.89 8.42
CA LEU A 130 6.40 -8.27 8.39
C LEU A 130 7.14 -9.22 9.33
N ASP A 131 8.44 -8.98 9.59
CA ASP A 131 9.27 -9.85 10.41
C ASP A 131 8.94 -9.79 11.93
N LEU A 132 8.15 -8.80 12.36
CA LEU A 132 7.90 -8.48 13.77
C LEU A 132 6.75 -9.26 14.44
N VAL A 133 6.21 -10.31 13.82
CA VAL A 133 5.16 -11.15 14.43
C VAL A 133 5.63 -12.60 14.58
N GLY A 134 6.26 -12.92 15.72
CA GLY A 134 6.29 -14.29 16.26
C GLY A 134 7.49 -15.18 15.93
N ARG A 135 8.72 -14.65 15.85
CA ARG A 135 9.94 -15.48 15.93
C ARG A 135 10.80 -15.08 17.13
N GLY A 136 10.34 -15.54 18.30
CA GLY A 136 11.17 -15.85 19.45
C GLY A 136 11.19 -17.36 19.64
#